data_AF-A0A246IDC9-F1
#
_entry.id   AF-A0A246IDC9-F1
#
_cell.length_a   1.000
_cell.length_b   1.000
_cell.length_c   1.000
_cell.angle_alpha   90.00
_cell.angle_beta   90.00
_cell.angle_gamma   90.00
#
_symmetry.space_group_name_H-M   'P 1'
#
loop_
_entity.id
_entity.type
_entity.pdbx_description
1 polymer ?
#
loop_
_entity_poly.entity_id
_entity_poly.type
_entity_poly.pdbx_seq_one_letter_code
_entity_poly.pdbx_strand_id
1 'polypeptide(L)'
;MSIAPLAWYWPLLGGLMIGIAAGGYLVLTGRIAGISGMLANLGTNSGAAKRHHSALFLAGVLIGGGAALTWHPVPLPALTEQTWPSVVVAGLLVGFGTRLGSGCTSGHGICGLSRLSPRSIAATALFMAAGMLTVGIVRHLLGMSP
;
A
#
# COMPACT_ATOMS: atom_id res chain seq x y z
N MET A 1 -23.24 7.54 9.47
CA MET A 1 -22.35 6.59 10.15
C MET A 1 -21.96 7.24 11.47
N SER A 2 -22.64 6.86 12.55
CA SER A 2 -22.44 7.43 13.89
C SER A 2 -20.98 7.23 14.29
N ILE A 3 -20.22 8.31 14.31
CA ILE A 3 -18.95 8.42 15.01
C ILE A 3 -19.25 8.18 16.49
N ALA A 4 -19.25 6.91 16.89
CA ALA A 4 -19.14 6.56 18.29
C ALA A 4 -17.88 7.29 18.79
N PRO A 5 -17.99 8.12 19.83
CA PRO A 5 -16.80 8.75 20.38
C PRO A 5 -15.90 7.59 20.81
N LEU A 6 -14.61 7.61 20.49
CA LEU A 6 -13.61 6.69 21.02
C LEU A 6 -13.37 5.31 20.35
N ALA A 7 -13.45 5.16 19.03
CA ALA A 7 -12.77 4.03 18.37
C ALA A 7 -11.23 4.24 18.22
N TRP A 8 -10.57 4.92 19.16
CA TRP A 8 -9.13 5.23 19.11
C TRP A 8 -8.24 3.98 19.20
N TYR A 9 -8.76 2.89 19.78
CA TYR A 9 -8.04 1.63 19.94
C TYR A 9 -7.83 0.89 18.61
N TRP A 10 -8.73 1.04 17.63
CA TRP A 10 -8.63 0.34 16.34
C TRP A 10 -7.43 0.76 15.48
N PRO A 11 -7.17 2.07 15.25
CA PRO A 11 -5.98 2.50 14.53
C PRO A 11 -4.68 2.19 15.30
N LEU A 12 -4.71 2.21 16.64
CA LEU A 12 -3.55 1.81 17.45
C LEU A 12 -3.24 0.32 17.29
N LEU A 13 -4.24 -0.54 17.41
CA LEU A 13 -4.07 -1.98 17.26
C LEU A 13 -3.64 -2.35 15.84
N GLY A 14 -4.24 -1.74 14.83
CA GLY A 14 -3.85 -1.91 13.43
C GLY A 14 -2.42 -1.43 13.17
N GLY A 15 -2.05 -0.25 13.69
CA GLY A 15 -0.69 0.29 13.58
C GLY A 15 0.35 -0.59 14.27
N LEU A 16 0.03 -1.11 15.46
CA LEU A 16 0.88 -2.05 16.19
C LEU A 16 1.05 -3.36 15.42
N MET A 17 -0.02 -3.92 14.86
CA MET A 17 0.04 -5.14 14.03
C MET A 17 0.91 -4.94 12.79
N ILE A 18 0.73 -3.83 12.06
CA ILE A 18 1.54 -3.50 10.87
C ILE A 18 3.00 -3.29 11.26
N GLY A 19 3.26 -2.57 12.36
CA GLY A 19 4.60 -2.32 12.88
C GLY A 19 5.34 -3.59 13.27
N ILE A 20 4.68 -4.49 14.01
CA ILE A 20 5.24 -5.80 14.39
C ILE A 20 5.49 -6.66 13.15
N ALA A 21 4.57 -6.69 12.18
CA ALA A 21 4.75 -7.45 10.95
C ALA A 21 5.92 -6.91 10.10
N ALA A 22 6.00 -5.59 9.90
CA ALA A 22 7.07 -4.96 9.12
C ALA A 22 8.43 -5.04 9.83
N GLY A 23 8.47 -4.83 11.14
CA GLY A 23 9.66 -4.96 11.97
C GLY A 23 10.15 -6.40 12.03
N GLY A 24 9.24 -7.36 12.25
CA GLY A 24 9.54 -8.78 12.24
C GLY A 24 10.10 -9.23 10.88
N TYR A 25 9.50 -8.78 9.77
CA TYR A 25 10.02 -9.06 8.43
C TYR A 25 11.44 -8.51 8.25
N LEU A 26 11.70 -7.27 8.72
CA LEU A 26 13.03 -6.67 8.66
C LEU A 26 14.07 -7.44 9.48
N VAL A 27 13.70 -7.91 10.68
CA VAL A 27 14.59 -8.67 11.57
C VAL A 27 14.88 -10.06 11.00
N LEU A 28 13.86 -10.76 10.49
CA LEU A 28 13.98 -12.13 9.98
C LEU A 28 14.68 -12.20 8.62
N THR A 29 14.47 -11.22 7.75
CA THR A 29 15.00 -11.25 6.37
C THR A 29 16.15 -10.26 6.12
N GLY A 30 16.41 -9.35 7.06
CA GLY A 30 17.35 -8.24 6.90
C GLY A 30 16.92 -7.20 5.86
N ARG A 31 15.69 -7.29 5.33
CA ARG A 31 15.21 -6.50 4.19
C ARG A 31 13.99 -5.64 4.55
N ILE A 32 13.93 -4.48 3.92
CA ILE A 32 12.82 -3.54 4.07
C ILE A 32 11.58 -4.11 3.37
N ALA A 33 10.43 -4.12 4.07
CA ALA A 33 9.17 -4.55 3.49
C ALA A 33 8.67 -3.50 2.47
N GLY A 34 8.49 -3.90 1.21
CA GLY A 34 8.01 -3.02 0.15
C GLY A 34 7.23 -3.80 -0.91
N ILE A 35 5.94 -3.53 -1.01
CA ILE A 35 5.00 -4.29 -1.85
C ILE A 35 5.42 -4.22 -3.33
N SER A 36 5.73 -3.02 -3.86
CA SER A 36 6.19 -2.87 -5.25
C SER A 36 7.50 -3.59 -5.54
N GLY A 37 8.41 -3.66 -4.56
CA GLY A 37 9.67 -4.40 -4.70
C GLY A 37 9.46 -5.91 -4.71
N MET A 38 8.57 -6.42 -3.86
CA MET A 38 8.18 -7.84 -3.83
C MET A 38 7.45 -8.24 -5.10
N LEU A 39 6.56 -7.40 -5.62
CA LEU A 39 5.88 -7.62 -6.89
C LEU A 39 6.89 -7.64 -8.06
N ALA A 40 7.84 -6.71 -8.07
CA ALA A 40 8.92 -6.71 -9.07
C ALA A 40 9.82 -7.95 -8.97
N ASN A 41 10.06 -8.49 -7.78
CA ASN A 41 10.83 -9.73 -7.58
C ASN A 41 10.10 -10.98 -8.10
N LEU A 42 8.77 -10.95 -8.24
CA LEU A 42 8.00 -12.03 -8.89
C LEU A 42 8.16 -11.99 -10.42
N GLY A 43 8.19 -10.79 -11.01
CA GLY A 43 8.30 -10.60 -12.46
C GLY A 43 9.74 -10.60 -13.01
N THR A 44 10.74 -10.46 -12.15
CA THR A 44 12.16 -10.46 -12.54
C THR A 44 12.85 -11.75 -12.07
N ASN A 45 13.89 -12.19 -12.76
CA ASN A 45 14.66 -13.39 -12.39
C ASN A 45 15.59 -13.13 -11.18
N SER A 46 15.01 -12.70 -10.05
CA SER A 46 15.71 -12.22 -8.86
C SER A 46 16.25 -13.34 -7.94
N GLY A 47 16.19 -14.60 -8.38
CA GLY A 47 16.58 -15.79 -7.64
C GLY A 47 15.43 -16.44 -6.85
N ALA A 48 15.38 -17.78 -6.84
CA ALA A 48 14.27 -18.58 -6.30
C ALA A 48 13.95 -18.25 -4.83
N ALA A 49 14.97 -18.02 -3.99
CA ALA A 49 14.78 -17.68 -2.58
C ALA A 49 14.09 -16.31 -2.39
N LYS A 50 14.49 -15.26 -3.13
CA LYS A 50 13.84 -13.94 -3.04
C LYS A 50 12.42 -13.97 -3.56
N ARG A 51 12.16 -14.77 -4.61
CA ARG A 51 10.84 -14.97 -5.16
C ARG A 51 9.91 -15.66 -4.16
N HIS A 52 10.40 -16.69 -3.47
CA HIS A 52 9.65 -17.41 -2.45
C HIS A 52 9.22 -16.48 -1.30
N HIS A 53 10.15 -15.73 -0.69
CA HIS A 53 9.78 -14.80 0.39
C HIS A 53 8.78 -13.72 -0.04
N SER A 54 8.96 -13.17 -1.25
CA SER A 54 8.02 -12.19 -1.81
C SER A 54 6.64 -12.80 -2.06
N ALA A 55 6.58 -14.03 -2.58
CA ALA A 55 5.33 -14.75 -2.80
C ALA A 55 4.60 -15.07 -1.50
N LEU A 56 5.30 -15.57 -0.48
CA LEU A 56 4.71 -15.86 0.84
C LEU A 56 4.15 -14.60 1.49
N PHE A 57 4.88 -13.49 1.43
CA PHE A 57 4.40 -12.22 1.99
C PHE A 57 3.14 -11.73 1.27
N LEU A 58 3.16 -11.72 -0.07
CA LEU A 58 2.00 -11.30 -0.88
C LEU A 58 0.80 -12.22 -0.66
N ALA A 59 1.01 -13.54 -0.60
CA ALA A 59 -0.04 -14.51 -0.29
C ALA A 59 -0.60 -14.25 1.12
N GLY A 60 0.25 -14.00 2.11
CA GLY A 60 -0.18 -13.67 3.47
C GLY A 60 -1.04 -12.41 3.54
N VAL A 61 -0.70 -11.35 2.79
CA VAL A 61 -1.50 -10.13 2.70
C VAL A 61 -2.87 -10.40 2.04
N LEU A 62 -2.89 -11.17 0.94
CA LEU A 62 -4.13 -11.52 0.24
C LEU A 62 -5.04 -12.41 1.08
N ILE A 63 -4.49 -13.45 1.70
CA ILE A 63 -5.23 -14.37 2.57
C ILE A 63 -5.71 -13.65 3.83
N GLY A 64 -4.85 -12.84 4.46
CA GLY A 64 -5.21 -12.07 5.65
C GLY A 64 -6.32 -11.06 5.38
N GLY A 65 -6.22 -10.31 4.27
CA GLY A 65 -7.26 -9.38 3.85
C GLY A 65 -8.57 -10.10 3.48
N GLY A 66 -8.48 -11.19 2.73
CA GLY A 66 -9.63 -12.01 2.36
C GLY A 66 -10.34 -12.63 3.56
N ALA A 67 -9.57 -13.18 4.52
CA ALA A 67 -10.11 -13.69 5.77
C ALA A 67 -10.75 -12.58 6.61
N ALA A 68 -10.15 -11.38 6.69
CA ALA A 68 -10.78 -10.27 7.40
C ALA A 68 -12.15 -9.89 6.83
N LEU A 69 -12.31 -9.97 5.50
CA LEU A 69 -13.59 -9.71 4.82
C LEU A 69 -14.67 -10.76 5.11
N THR A 70 -14.31 -12.01 5.46
CA THR A 70 -15.31 -13.02 5.85
C THR A 70 -15.83 -12.81 7.26
N TRP A 71 -15.03 -12.21 8.15
CA TRP A 71 -15.40 -11.94 9.54
C TRP A 71 -16.20 -10.65 9.67
N HIS A 72 -15.81 -9.61 8.91
CA HIS A 72 -16.50 -8.33 8.89
C HIS A 72 -16.71 -7.88 7.44
N PRO A 73 -17.79 -8.32 6.78
CA PRO A 73 -18.06 -7.98 5.39
C PRO A 73 -18.23 -6.46 5.25
N VAL A 74 -17.30 -5.85 4.54
CA VAL A 74 -17.37 -4.43 4.18
C VAL A 74 -17.94 -4.33 2.77
N PRO A 75 -18.92 -3.43 2.50
CA PRO A 75 -19.39 -3.19 1.15
C PRO A 75 -18.21 -2.72 0.28
N LEU A 76 -17.85 -3.54 -0.70
CA LEU A 76 -16.80 -3.19 -1.67
C LEU A 76 -17.37 -2.18 -2.66
N PRO A 77 -16.60 -1.15 -3.05
CA PRO A 77 -17.02 -0.22 -4.09
C PRO A 77 -17.30 -1.00 -5.38
N ALA A 78 -18.47 -0.78 -5.97
CA ALA A 78 -18.86 -1.46 -7.19
C ALA A 78 -17.92 -1.04 -8.32
N LEU A 79 -17.28 -2.01 -8.98
CA LEU A 79 -16.41 -1.77 -10.13
C LEU A 79 -17.19 -1.35 -11.39
N THR A 80 -18.52 -1.32 -11.31
CA THR A 80 -19.45 -1.06 -12.42
C THR A 80 -19.24 0.32 -13.05
N GLU A 81 -18.81 1.31 -12.26
CA GLU A 81 -18.54 2.68 -12.72
C GLU A 81 -17.10 2.88 -13.25
N GLN A 82 -16.23 1.86 -13.14
CA GLN A 82 -14.84 1.96 -13.58
C GLN A 82 -14.60 1.20 -14.89
N THR A 83 -14.29 1.94 -15.95
CA THR A 83 -13.90 1.35 -17.23
C THR A 83 -12.53 0.66 -17.09
N TRP A 84 -12.41 -0.60 -17.51
CA TRP A 84 -11.13 -1.35 -17.50
C TRP A 84 -9.88 -0.55 -17.98
N PRO A 85 -9.95 0.30 -19.02
CA PRO A 85 -8.84 1.16 -19.43
C PRO A 85 -8.32 2.09 -18.33
N SER A 86 -9.19 2.67 -17.49
CA SER A 86 -8.77 3.60 -16.44
C SER A 86 -7.97 2.87 -15.36
N VAL A 87 -8.39 1.65 -15.01
CA VAL A 87 -7.69 0.77 -14.05
C VAL A 87 -6.30 0.38 -14.57
N VAL A 88 -6.21 0.00 -15.85
CA VAL A 88 -4.93 -0.36 -16.48
C VAL A 88 -3.98 0.84 -16.52
N VAL A 89 -4.47 2.00 -16.97
CA VAL A 89 -3.66 3.23 -17.03
C VAL A 89 -3.22 3.67 -15.64
N ALA A 90 -4.12 3.66 -14.66
CA ALA A 90 -3.79 3.98 -13.27
C ALA A 90 -2.73 3.02 -12.71
N GLY A 91 -2.89 1.71 -12.95
CA GLY A 91 -1.92 0.69 -12.53
C GLY A 91 -0.53 0.90 -13.14
N LEU A 92 -0.46 1.23 -14.44
CA LEU A 92 0.80 1.53 -15.13
C LEU A 92 1.45 2.81 -14.59
N LEU A 93 0.69 3.88 -14.39
CA LEU A 93 1.19 5.13 -13.81
C LEU A 93 1.74 4.93 -12.40
N VAL A 94 1.03 4.18 -11.54
CA VAL A 94 1.49 3.85 -10.19
C VAL A 94 2.73 2.96 -10.25
N GLY A 95 2.75 1.94 -11.11
CA GLY A 95 3.91 1.07 -11.31
C GLY A 95 5.15 1.85 -11.74
N PHE A 96 5.00 2.72 -12.75
CA PHE A 96 6.07 3.58 -13.24
C PHE A 96 6.54 4.57 -12.15
N GLY A 97 5.62 5.23 -11.46
CA GLY A 97 5.91 6.18 -10.39
C GLY A 97 6.64 5.55 -9.21
N THR A 98 6.25 4.36 -8.77
CA THR A 98 6.95 3.64 -7.69
C THR A 98 8.36 3.20 -8.10
N ARG A 99 8.59 2.91 -9.39
CA ARG A 99 9.93 2.61 -9.89
C ARG A 99 10.81 3.85 -9.92
N LEU A 100 10.28 4.98 -10.40
CA LEU A 100 10.99 6.26 -10.44
C LEU A 100 11.33 6.75 -9.02
N GLY A 101 10.41 6.59 -8.08
CA GLY A 101 10.60 6.89 -6.67
C GLY A 101 11.51 5.93 -5.91
N SER A 102 12.09 4.91 -6.57
CA SER A 102 12.90 3.85 -5.95
C SER A 102 12.19 3.07 -4.83
N GLY A 103 10.86 3.07 -4.81
CA GLY A 103 10.06 2.52 -3.73
C GLY A 103 8.59 2.89 -3.81
N CYS A 104 7.80 2.32 -2.91
CA CYS A 104 6.37 2.61 -2.75
C CYS A 104 6.09 3.25 -1.39
N THR A 105 4.86 3.73 -1.20
CA THR A 105 4.40 4.31 0.05
C THR A 105 4.49 3.35 1.23
N SER A 106 4.33 2.04 1.04
CA SER A 106 4.55 1.06 2.13
C SER A 106 6.03 1.01 2.56
N GLY A 107 6.98 1.03 1.62
CA GLY A 107 8.41 1.00 1.93
C GLY A 107 8.95 2.32 2.50
N HIS A 108 8.64 3.45 1.85
CA HIS A 108 9.06 4.77 2.32
C HIS A 108 8.28 5.23 3.55
N GLY A 109 6.96 4.98 3.58
CA GLY A 109 6.08 5.42 4.65
C GLY A 109 6.17 4.57 5.91
N ILE A 110 6.05 3.24 5.81
CA ILE A 110 6.06 2.38 7.00
C ILE A 110 7.50 2.22 7.50
N CYS A 111 8.38 1.61 6.71
CA CYS A 111 9.73 1.30 7.17
C CYS A 111 10.70 2.49 7.08
N GLY A 112 10.55 3.35 6.08
CA GLY A 112 11.45 4.48 5.82
C GLY A 112 11.27 5.65 6.78
N LEU A 113 10.02 5.96 7.14
CA LEU A 113 9.69 7.03 8.09
C LEU A 113 10.11 6.65 9.52
N SER A 114 9.95 5.39 9.91
CA SER A 114 10.42 4.89 11.21
C SER A 114 11.95 4.96 11.38
N ARG A 115 12.70 5.00 10.28
CA ARG A 115 14.17 5.19 10.28
C ARG A 115 14.59 6.67 10.22
N LEU A 116 13.63 7.60 10.28
CA LEU A 116 13.83 9.05 10.15
C LEU A 116 14.69 9.46 8.94
N SER A 117 14.59 8.74 7.82
CA SER A 117 15.39 9.11 6.65
C SER A 117 14.78 10.33 5.94
N PRO A 118 15.55 11.39 5.68
CA PRO A 118 15.04 12.61 5.05
C PRO A 118 14.51 12.34 3.64
N ARG A 119 15.13 11.39 2.92
CA ARG A 119 14.67 10.94 1.61
C ARG A 119 13.29 10.29 1.67
N SER A 120 13.01 9.45 2.66
CA SER A 120 11.69 8.81 2.80
C SER A 120 10.63 9.80 3.25
N ILE A 121 10.98 10.77 4.10
CA ILE A 121 10.06 11.85 4.49
C ILE A 121 9.64 12.64 3.25
N ALA A 122 10.60 13.09 2.44
CA ALA A 122 10.31 13.83 1.21
C ALA A 122 9.48 13.00 0.22
N ALA A 123 9.85 11.73 -0.02
CA ALA A 123 9.10 10.85 -0.92
C ALA A 123 7.65 10.63 -0.45
N THR A 124 7.44 10.40 0.85
CA THR A 124 6.10 10.18 1.41
C THR A 124 5.25 11.45 1.33
N ALA A 125 5.84 12.61 1.62
CA ALA A 125 5.16 13.90 1.49
C ALA A 125 4.74 14.18 0.04
N LEU A 126 5.61 13.93 -0.93
CA LEU A 126 5.28 14.09 -2.35
C LEU A 126 4.17 13.14 -2.81
N PHE A 127 4.21 11.86 -2.40
CA PHE A 127 3.15 10.91 -2.73
C PHE A 127 1.80 11.34 -2.16
N MET A 128 1.76 11.79 -0.90
CA MET A 128 0.52 12.26 -0.29
C MET A 128 0.01 13.54 -0.93
N ALA A 129 0.89 14.51 -1.20
CA ALA A 129 0.52 15.75 -1.88
C ALA A 129 -0.04 15.48 -3.29
N ALA A 130 0.62 14.62 -4.07
CA ALA A 130 0.15 14.23 -5.40
C ALA A 130 -1.22 13.53 -5.35
N GLY A 131 -1.43 12.63 -4.39
CA GLY A 131 -2.73 11.98 -4.18
C GLY A 131 -3.84 12.98 -3.83
N MET A 132 -3.59 13.88 -2.88
CA MET A 132 -4.53 14.94 -2.49
C MET A 132 -4.87 15.85 -3.68
N LEU A 133 -3.86 16.28 -4.45
CA LEU A 133 -4.05 17.10 -5.64
C LEU A 133 -4.84 16.37 -6.71
N THR A 134 -4.53 15.09 -6.96
CA THR A 134 -5.23 14.28 -7.97
C THR A 134 -6.70 14.14 -7.62
N VAL A 135 -7.02 13.80 -6.36
CA VAL A 135 -8.41 13.72 -5.88
C VAL A 135 -9.10 15.08 -5.94
N GLY A 136 -8.40 16.16 -5.55
CA GLY A 136 -8.91 17.53 -5.63
C GLY A 136 -9.30 17.92 -7.05
N ILE A 137 -8.41 17.68 -8.01
CA ILE A 137 -8.62 17.93 -9.44
C ILE A 137 -9.78 17.09 -9.97
N VAL A 138 -9.75 15.77 -9.74
CA VAL A 138 -10.77 14.86 -10.29
C VAL A 138 -12.16 15.18 -9.72
N ARG A 139 -12.27 15.49 -8.43
CA ARG A 139 -13.57 15.83 -7.82
C ARG A 139 -14.10 17.20 -8.23
N HIS A 140 -13.24 18.23 -8.25
CA HIS A 140 -13.72 19.62 -8.41
C HIS A 140 -13.70 20.11 -9.85
N LEU A 141 -12.73 19.66 -10.66
CA LEU A 141 -12.60 20.10 -12.06
C LEU A 141 -13.29 19.16 -13.03
N LEU A 142 -13.29 17.85 -12.75
CA LEU A 142 -13.92 16.85 -13.62
C LEU A 142 -15.32 16.43 -13.17
N GLY A 143 -15.77 16.87 -11.98
CA GLY A 143 -17.10 16.56 -11.44
C GLY A 143 -17.36 15.08 -11.17
N MET A 144 -16.32 14.24 -11.21
CA MET A 144 -16.43 12.80 -10.99
C MET A 144 -16.57 12.55 -9.48
N SER A 145 -17.79 12.24 -9.05
CA SER A 145 -18.08 11.79 -7.69
C SER A 145 -18.04 10.25 -7.65
N PRO A 146 -17.42 9.64 -6.62
CA PRO A 146 -17.46 8.19 -6.42
C PRO A 146 -18.83 7.70 -5.95
#